data_AF-A0A1S8X8B7-F1
#
_entry.id   AF-A0A1S8X8B7-F1
#
_cell.length_a   1.000
_cell.length_b   1.000
_cell.length_c   1.000
_cell.angle_alpha   90.00
_cell.angle_beta   90.00
_cell.angle_gamma   90.00
#
_symmetry.space_group_name_H-M   'P 1'
#
loop_
_entity.id
_entity.type
_entity.pdbx_description
1 polymer ?
#
loop_
_entity_poly.entity_id
_entity_poly.type
_entity_poly.pdbx_seq_one_letter_code
_entity_poly.pdbx_strand_id
1 'polypeptide(L)'
;MSMNVPGFADYVDLFSFGITSIVTAILVFGARESSIFNNVFTLINLGVISYVTITGLFRVDISNWRIDPDNVPLNQVNRSQVGDGGFFPFGFSGVLRGAGTCFYSFVGFDIIATTGEEVRNPQRAIPIAIIVCLSVCFVAYASVSAVLTLMIPYYAIPANAPLPYAFERVGWSVARYVIAVGAVCALTTSLMGSIFPLPRILYAMSSDGLLFRFFGRISKRFKTPVFGTLISGLLA
;
A
#
# COMPACT_ATOMS: atom_id res chain seq x y z
N MET A 1 -17.43 19.01 6.76
CA MET A 1 -17.00 19.94 7.82
C MET A 1 -15.49 19.84 7.87
N SER A 2 -14.79 20.80 7.25
CA SER A 2 -13.36 20.65 7.00
C SER A 2 -12.53 21.05 8.20
N MET A 3 -11.73 20.11 8.72
CA MET A 3 -10.84 20.35 9.85
C MET A 3 -9.52 20.88 9.31
N ASN A 4 -9.39 22.21 9.21
CA ASN A 4 -8.19 22.87 8.71
C ASN A 4 -7.11 22.92 9.81
N VAL A 5 -6.68 21.74 10.27
CA VAL A 5 -5.63 21.58 11.28
C VAL A 5 -4.45 20.86 10.59
N PRO A 6 -3.23 21.43 10.63
CA PRO A 6 -2.08 20.81 9.98
C PRO A 6 -1.83 19.40 10.55
N GLY A 7 -1.85 18.39 9.67
CA GLY A 7 -1.69 16.98 10.01
C GLY A 7 -2.99 16.17 10.13
N PHE A 8 -4.16 16.81 10.11
CA PHE A 8 -5.46 16.13 10.06
C PHE A 8 -6.07 16.17 8.66
N ALA A 9 -6.92 15.18 8.36
CA ALA A 9 -7.63 15.12 7.09
C ALA A 9 -8.59 16.31 6.92
N ASP A 10 -8.72 16.79 5.68
CA ASP A 10 -9.60 17.89 5.31
C ASP A 10 -11.08 17.61 5.61
N TYR A 11 -11.46 16.37 5.90
CA TYR A 11 -12.80 15.98 6.31
C TYR A 11 -12.77 14.69 7.14
N VAL A 12 -13.84 14.48 7.92
CA VAL A 12 -14.07 13.21 8.61
C VAL A 12 -14.44 12.14 7.59
N ASP A 13 -13.52 11.20 7.34
CA ASP A 13 -13.72 10.11 6.40
C ASP A 13 -14.44 8.93 7.07
N LEU A 14 -15.76 8.94 6.99
CA LEU A 14 -16.61 7.86 7.52
C LEU A 14 -16.41 6.53 6.79
N PHE A 15 -15.97 6.55 5.54
CA PHE A 15 -15.75 5.33 4.76
C PHE A 15 -14.49 4.61 5.25
N SER A 16 -13.38 5.35 5.40
CA SER A 16 -12.15 4.82 5.99
C SER A 16 -12.38 4.32 7.42
N PHE A 17 -13.11 5.07 8.25
CA PHE A 17 -13.48 4.61 9.60
C PHE A 17 -14.27 3.30 9.60
N GLY A 18 -15.20 3.13 8.65
CA GLY A 18 -15.96 1.91 8.47
C GLY A 18 -15.08 0.71 8.12
N ILE A 19 -14.15 0.86 7.17
CA ILE A 19 -13.20 -0.19 6.79
C ILE A 19 -12.31 -0.56 7.98
N THR A 20 -11.73 0.42 8.67
CA THR A 20 -10.87 0.17 9.84
C THR A 20 -11.63 -0.55 10.96
N SER A 21 -12.89 -0.17 11.21
CA SER A 21 -13.74 -0.84 12.19
C SER A 21 -14.01 -2.29 11.82
N ILE A 22 -14.30 -2.58 10.54
CA ILE A 22 -14.53 -3.94 10.04
C ILE A 22 -13.26 -4.78 10.17
N VAL A 23 -12.11 -4.25 9.73
CA VAL A 23 -10.82 -4.93 9.84
C VAL A 23 -10.47 -5.23 11.30
N THR A 24 -10.67 -4.27 12.19
CA THR A 24 -10.45 -4.44 13.63
C THR A 24 -11.36 -5.54 14.19
N ALA A 25 -12.63 -5.56 13.81
CA ALA A 25 -13.56 -6.62 14.21
C ALA A 25 -13.10 -8.00 13.73
N ILE A 26 -12.70 -8.14 12.46
CA ILE A 26 -12.18 -9.40 11.89
C ILE A 26 -10.96 -9.89 12.68
N LEU A 27 -10.04 -9.00 13.03
CA LEU A 27 -8.84 -9.35 13.80
C LEU A 27 -9.15 -9.80 15.23
N VAL A 28 -10.21 -9.27 15.85
CA VAL A 28 -10.67 -9.70 17.18
C VAL A 28 -11.18 -11.15 17.16
N PHE A 29 -11.78 -11.62 16.06
CA PHE A 29 -12.32 -12.98 15.95
C PHE A 29 -11.24 -14.09 15.85
N GLY A 30 -9.99 -13.73 15.56
CA GLY A 30 -8.82 -14.59 15.74
C GLY A 30 -7.93 -14.81 14.51
N ALA A 31 -6.69 -15.22 14.76
CA ALA A 31 -5.62 -15.29 13.75
C ALA A 31 -5.85 -16.33 12.64
N ARG A 32 -6.50 -17.47 12.95
CA ARG A 32 -6.71 -18.56 11.98
C ARG A 32 -7.68 -18.17 10.86
N GLU A 33 -8.78 -17.52 11.22
CA GLU A 33 -9.75 -17.03 10.23
C GLU A 33 -9.14 -15.84 9.47
N SER A 34 -8.45 -14.93 10.17
CA SER A 34 -7.79 -13.76 9.56
C SER A 34 -6.79 -14.13 8.46
N SER A 35 -6.01 -15.21 8.61
CA SER A 35 -5.02 -15.62 7.61
C SER A 35 -5.63 -16.09 6.29
N ILE A 36 -6.82 -16.73 6.33
CA ILE A 36 -7.55 -17.14 5.12
C ILE A 36 -8.03 -15.91 4.37
N PHE A 37 -8.64 -14.95 5.07
CA PHE A 37 -9.04 -13.67 4.46
C PHE A 37 -7.82 -12.99 3.85
N ASN A 38 -6.73 -12.82 4.60
CA ASN A 38 -5.51 -12.18 4.11
C ASN A 38 -4.97 -12.82 2.82
N ASN A 39 -4.97 -14.16 2.73
CA ASN A 39 -4.53 -14.88 1.54
C ASN A 39 -5.43 -14.62 0.32
N VAL A 40 -6.75 -14.64 0.51
CA VAL A 40 -7.72 -14.33 -0.57
C VAL A 40 -7.51 -12.91 -1.09
N PHE A 41 -7.44 -11.93 -0.19
CA PHE A 41 -7.20 -10.54 -0.56
C PHE A 41 -5.85 -10.36 -1.25
N THR A 42 -4.79 -11.04 -0.79
CA THR A 42 -3.47 -11.00 -1.44
C THR A 42 -3.52 -11.57 -2.86
N LEU A 43 -4.24 -12.67 -3.09
CA LEU A 43 -4.43 -13.23 -4.44
C LEU A 43 -5.18 -12.25 -5.35
N ILE A 44 -6.20 -11.57 -4.83
CA ILE A 44 -6.91 -10.51 -5.57
C ILE A 44 -5.94 -9.38 -5.93
N ASN A 45 -5.10 -8.94 -4.99
CA ASN A 45 -4.13 -7.87 -5.23
C ASN A 45 -3.12 -8.23 -6.32
N LEU A 46 -2.57 -9.46 -6.28
CA LEU A 46 -1.69 -9.97 -7.34
C LEU A 46 -2.42 -10.07 -8.68
N GLY A 47 -3.70 -10.46 -8.67
CA GLY A 47 -4.57 -10.45 -9.84
C GLY A 47 -4.75 -9.05 -10.44
N VAL A 48 -4.97 -8.04 -9.59
CA VAL A 48 -5.12 -6.65 -10.04
C VAL A 48 -3.82 -6.09 -10.59
N ILE A 49 -2.68 -6.36 -9.94
CA ILE A 49 -1.35 -5.93 -10.41
C ILE A 49 -1.02 -6.55 -11.77
N SER A 50 -1.25 -7.86 -11.92
CA SER A 50 -1.03 -8.55 -13.19
C SER A 50 -1.99 -8.02 -14.27
N TYR A 51 -3.26 -7.81 -13.95
CA TYR A 51 -4.24 -7.19 -14.84
C TYR A 51 -3.77 -5.80 -15.32
N VAL A 52 -3.38 -4.91 -14.40
CA VAL A 52 -2.85 -3.56 -14.72
C VAL A 52 -1.64 -3.65 -15.64
N THR A 53 -0.69 -4.53 -15.32
CA THR A 53 0.54 -4.69 -16.10
C THR A 53 0.22 -5.18 -17.50
N ILE A 54 -0.58 -6.23 -17.64
CA ILE A 54 -0.94 -6.81 -18.94
C ILE A 54 -1.76 -5.83 -19.78
N THR A 55 -2.80 -5.24 -19.20
CA THR A 55 -3.70 -4.33 -19.91
C THR A 55 -3.02 -3.02 -20.31
N GLY A 56 -2.18 -2.48 -19.43
CA GLY A 56 -1.45 -1.27 -19.71
C GLY A 56 -0.39 -1.43 -20.79
N LEU A 57 0.25 -2.61 -20.90
CA LEU A 57 1.21 -2.90 -21.98
C LEU A 57 0.61 -2.73 -23.39
N PHE A 58 -0.70 -2.97 -23.56
CA PHE A 58 -1.38 -2.74 -24.86
C PHE A 58 -1.55 -1.26 -25.23
N ARG A 59 -1.33 -0.35 -24.28
CA ARG A 59 -1.55 1.10 -24.44
C ARG A 59 -0.32 1.90 -24.01
N VAL A 60 0.85 1.27 -24.06
CA VAL A 60 2.15 1.90 -23.83
C VAL A 60 2.55 2.71 -25.06
N ASP A 61 3.02 3.93 -24.84
CA ASP A 61 3.69 4.74 -25.85
C ASP A 61 5.09 5.14 -25.35
N ILE A 62 6.12 4.69 -26.07
CA ILE A 62 7.54 4.98 -25.76
C ILE A 62 7.84 6.48 -25.92
N SER A 63 7.02 7.21 -26.68
CA SER A 63 7.14 8.67 -26.80
C SER A 63 7.06 9.37 -25.43
N ASN A 64 6.32 8.80 -24.47
CA ASN A 64 6.19 9.34 -23.10
C ASN A 64 7.51 9.31 -22.30
N TRP A 65 8.49 8.50 -22.68
CA TRP A 65 9.84 8.52 -22.10
C TRP A 65 10.83 9.36 -22.89
N ARG A 66 10.42 9.92 -24.03
CA ARG A 66 11.24 10.77 -24.91
C ARG A 66 10.62 12.15 -25.08
N ILE A 67 9.85 12.59 -24.08
CA ILE A 67 9.16 13.88 -24.09
C ILE A 67 10.18 15.00 -24.18
N ASP A 68 10.05 15.81 -25.22
CA ASP A 68 10.79 17.05 -25.38
C ASP A 68 10.11 18.15 -24.54
N PRO A 69 10.84 18.80 -23.61
CA PRO A 69 10.26 19.80 -22.72
C PRO A 69 9.69 21.02 -23.46
N ASP A 70 10.15 21.32 -24.68
CA ASP A 70 9.65 22.45 -25.46
C ASP A 70 8.29 22.18 -26.13
N ASN A 71 7.92 20.91 -26.30
CA ASN A 71 6.64 20.49 -26.88
C ASN A 71 5.51 20.37 -25.84
N VAL A 72 5.79 20.57 -24.56
CA VAL A 72 4.77 20.47 -23.49
C VAL A 72 4.00 21.79 -23.38
N PRO A 73 2.66 21.79 -23.51
CA PRO A 73 1.87 23.01 -23.39
C PRO A 73 1.95 23.59 -21.97
N LEU A 74 2.75 24.65 -21.81
CA LEU A 74 2.98 25.38 -20.55
C LEU A 74 1.72 26.01 -19.95
N ASN A 75 0.62 26.07 -20.71
CA ASN A 75 -0.65 26.61 -20.27
C ASN A 75 -1.41 25.69 -19.28
N GLN A 76 -0.98 24.43 -19.13
CA GLN A 76 -1.64 23.44 -18.26
C GLN A 76 -0.76 22.89 -17.14
N VAL A 77 0.57 23.08 -17.21
CA VAL A 77 1.53 22.41 -16.35
C VAL A 77 2.65 23.37 -15.96
N ASN A 78 3.01 23.41 -14.68
CA ASN A 78 4.14 24.23 -14.22
C ASN A 78 5.46 23.67 -14.79
N ARG A 79 6.35 24.54 -15.28
CA ARG A 79 7.65 24.13 -15.83
C ARG A 79 8.51 23.31 -14.84
N SER A 80 8.30 23.53 -13.53
CA SER A 80 8.90 22.74 -12.45
C SER A 80 8.45 21.27 -12.38
N GLN A 81 7.31 20.91 -12.99
CA GLN A 81 6.81 19.54 -13.08
C GLN A 81 7.26 18.80 -14.34
N VAL A 82 7.85 19.52 -15.31
CA VAL A 82 8.34 18.95 -16.57
C VAL A 82 9.86 18.71 -16.48
N GLY A 83 10.62 19.61 -15.87
CA GLY A 83 12.08 19.47 -15.79
C GLY A 83 12.74 19.43 -17.18
N ASP A 84 13.81 18.64 -17.32
CA ASP A 84 14.62 18.54 -18.55
C ASP A 84 14.03 17.59 -19.61
N GLY A 85 12.86 16.99 -19.34
CA GLY A 85 12.22 16.03 -20.24
C GLY A 85 12.91 14.67 -20.34
N GLY A 86 12.37 13.81 -21.20
CA GLY A 86 12.86 12.44 -21.41
C GLY A 86 12.62 11.48 -20.23
N PHE A 87 13.50 10.47 -20.12
CA PHE A 87 13.42 9.42 -19.09
C PHE A 87 13.88 9.89 -17.71
N PHE A 88 14.70 10.94 -17.67
CA PHE A 88 15.37 11.41 -16.45
C PHE A 88 15.21 12.93 -16.25
N PRO A 89 13.96 13.44 -16.19
CA PRO A 89 13.67 14.88 -16.25
C PRO A 89 14.16 15.69 -15.04
N PHE A 90 14.37 15.04 -13.89
CA PHE A 90 14.73 15.71 -12.64
C PHE A 90 16.15 15.39 -12.14
N GLY A 91 16.97 14.78 -13.00
CA GLY A 91 18.31 14.39 -12.62
C GLY A 91 18.35 13.36 -11.48
N PHE A 92 19.55 13.15 -10.92
CA PHE A 92 19.77 12.23 -9.82
C PHE A 92 19.08 12.69 -8.52
N SER A 93 18.96 14.01 -8.33
CA SER A 93 18.26 14.59 -7.19
C SER A 93 16.78 14.19 -7.15
N GLY A 94 16.11 14.20 -8.30
CA GLY A 94 14.72 13.76 -8.40
C GLY A 94 14.55 12.27 -8.12
N VAL A 95 15.45 11.44 -8.64
CA VAL A 95 15.44 10.00 -8.36
C VAL A 95 15.65 9.71 -6.88
N LEU A 96 16.60 10.38 -6.22
CA LEU A 96 16.84 10.17 -4.79
C LEU A 96 15.64 10.59 -3.93
N ARG A 97 14.98 11.71 -4.28
CA ARG A 97 13.74 12.15 -3.62
C ARG A 97 12.59 11.17 -3.83
N GLY A 98 12.40 10.70 -5.06
CA GLY A 98 11.40 9.69 -5.40
C GLY A 98 11.67 8.33 -4.74
N ALA A 99 12.92 7.92 -4.65
CA ALA A 99 13.30 6.70 -3.93
C ALA A 99 12.95 6.82 -2.43
N GLY A 100 13.17 8.00 -1.84
CA GLY A 100 12.78 8.28 -0.45
C GLY A 100 11.27 8.17 -0.20
N THR A 101 10.44 8.67 -1.12
CA THR A 101 8.97 8.54 -0.98
C THR A 101 8.48 7.12 -1.26
N CYS A 102 9.03 6.45 -2.28
CA CYS A 102 8.69 5.07 -2.64
C CYS A 102 9.19 4.04 -1.61
N PHE A 103 10.16 4.38 -0.75
CA PHE A 103 10.61 3.49 0.33
C PHE A 103 9.46 3.04 1.22
N TYR A 104 8.47 3.92 1.45
CA TYR A 104 7.26 3.59 2.20
C TYR A 104 6.52 2.37 1.62
N SER A 105 6.53 2.16 0.30
CA SER A 105 5.88 1.02 -0.36
C SER A 105 6.52 -0.33 -0.05
N PHE A 106 7.72 -0.35 0.54
CA PHE A 106 8.41 -1.57 0.98
C PHE A 106 8.26 -1.83 2.49
N VAL A 107 7.60 -0.95 3.24
CA VAL A 107 7.31 -1.19 4.66
C VAL A 107 6.34 -2.38 4.79
N GLY A 108 6.61 -3.29 5.73
CA GLY A 108 5.76 -4.45 6.01
C GLY A 108 6.45 -5.81 5.87
N PHE A 109 7.67 -5.89 5.33
CA PHE A 109 8.43 -7.17 5.29
C PHE A 109 8.79 -7.68 6.69
N ASP A 110 8.89 -6.79 7.67
CA ASP A 110 9.16 -7.05 9.09
C ASP A 110 8.04 -7.84 9.77
N ILE A 111 6.82 -7.79 9.23
CA ILE A 111 5.68 -8.60 9.70
C ILE A 111 6.00 -10.10 9.56
N ILE A 112 6.74 -10.50 8.51
CA ILE A 112 7.15 -11.89 8.28
C ILE A 112 8.00 -12.41 9.44
N ALA A 113 8.90 -11.58 9.97
CA ALA A 113 9.74 -11.95 11.11
C ALA A 113 8.93 -12.04 12.41
N THR A 114 7.94 -11.18 12.59
CA THR A 114 7.07 -11.13 13.78
C THR A 114 6.18 -12.38 13.91
N THR A 115 5.87 -13.04 12.79
CA THR A 115 5.08 -14.28 12.78
C THR A 115 5.94 -15.55 12.90
N GLY A 116 7.24 -15.43 13.22
CA GLY A 116 8.16 -16.57 13.30
C GLY A 116 7.76 -17.67 14.28
N GLU A 117 6.99 -17.35 15.33
CA GLU A 117 6.47 -18.33 16.31
C GLU A 117 5.44 -19.31 15.70
N GLU A 118 4.79 -18.95 14.60
CA GLU A 118 3.77 -19.78 13.93
C GLU A 118 4.34 -20.59 12.75
N VAL A 119 5.61 -20.39 12.42
CA VAL A 119 6.24 -20.95 11.22
C VAL A 119 6.99 -22.25 11.56
N ARG A 120 6.78 -23.28 10.73
CA ARG A 120 7.56 -24.52 10.81
C ARG A 120 8.98 -24.25 10.28
N ASN A 121 9.99 -24.41 11.14
CA ASN A 121 11.41 -24.15 10.83
C ASN A 121 11.70 -22.67 10.46
N PRO A 122 11.55 -21.74 11.42
CA PRO A 122 11.65 -20.29 11.16
C PRO A 122 13.03 -19.88 10.63
N GLN A 123 14.10 -20.56 11.04
CA GLN A 123 15.49 -20.28 10.69
C GLN A 123 15.75 -20.30 9.17
N ARG A 124 15.03 -21.14 8.42
CA ARG A 124 15.12 -21.21 6.96
C ARG A 124 13.93 -20.56 6.27
N ALA A 125 12.73 -20.73 6.83
CA ALA A 125 11.51 -20.25 6.19
C ALA A 125 11.42 -18.71 6.15
N ILE A 126 11.77 -18.01 7.23
CA ILE A 126 11.66 -16.55 7.32
C ILE A 126 12.61 -15.86 6.32
N PRO A 127 13.92 -16.18 6.26
CA PRO A 127 14.81 -15.53 5.30
C PRO A 127 14.40 -15.76 3.84
N ILE A 128 13.99 -16.98 3.50
CA ILE A 128 13.52 -17.31 2.14
C ILE A 128 12.25 -16.52 1.81
N ALA A 129 11.28 -16.46 2.73
CA ALA A 129 10.04 -15.72 2.53
C ALA A 129 10.29 -14.22 2.29
N ILE A 130 11.21 -13.60 3.05
CA ILE A 130 11.56 -12.20 2.87
C ILE A 130 12.16 -11.96 1.48
N ILE A 131 13.15 -12.76 1.07
CA ILE A 131 13.82 -12.60 -0.23
C ILE A 131 12.83 -12.78 -1.38
N VAL A 132 11.99 -13.82 -1.33
CA VAL A 132 10.99 -14.10 -2.37
C VAL A 132 9.96 -12.97 -2.43
N CYS A 133 9.42 -12.55 -1.29
CA CYS A 133 8.44 -11.47 -1.21
C CYS A 133 9.00 -10.16 -1.79
N LEU A 134 10.19 -9.74 -1.34
CA LEU A 134 10.83 -8.52 -1.82
C LEU A 134 11.14 -8.59 -3.32
N SER A 135 11.56 -9.75 -3.83
CA SER A 135 11.84 -9.93 -5.26
C SER A 135 10.56 -9.81 -6.10
N VAL A 136 9.46 -10.42 -5.65
CA VAL A 136 8.15 -10.32 -6.32
C VAL A 136 7.64 -8.88 -6.30
N CYS A 137 7.70 -8.20 -5.14
CA CYS A 137 7.32 -6.80 -5.02
C CYS A 137 8.17 -5.88 -5.91
N PHE A 138 9.48 -6.11 -5.97
CA PHE A 138 10.38 -5.36 -6.85
C PHE A 138 9.94 -5.45 -8.32
N VAL A 139 9.69 -6.67 -8.83
CA VAL A 139 9.26 -6.87 -10.22
C VAL A 139 7.89 -6.22 -10.46
N ALA A 140 6.94 -6.41 -9.54
CA ALA A 140 5.60 -5.84 -9.65
C ALA A 140 5.61 -4.30 -9.64
N TYR A 141 6.39 -3.68 -8.75
CA TYR A 141 6.47 -2.22 -8.66
C TYR A 141 7.19 -1.63 -9.87
N ALA A 142 8.27 -2.27 -10.32
CA ALA A 142 8.97 -1.87 -11.54
C ALA A 142 8.06 -1.97 -12.77
N SER A 143 7.29 -3.06 -12.91
CA SER A 143 6.40 -3.26 -14.05
C SER A 143 5.25 -2.25 -14.07
N VAL A 144 4.59 -2.02 -12.92
CA VAL A 144 3.50 -1.05 -12.82
C VAL A 144 4.00 0.38 -13.03
N SER A 145 5.16 0.74 -12.47
CA SER A 145 5.76 2.07 -12.66
C SER A 145 6.12 2.33 -14.13
N ALA A 146 6.73 1.34 -14.80
CA ALA A 146 7.05 1.43 -16.22
C ALA A 146 5.80 1.58 -17.08
N VAL A 147 4.80 0.72 -16.87
CA VAL A 147 3.53 0.77 -17.61
C VAL A 147 2.81 2.09 -17.39
N LEU A 148 2.70 2.57 -16.15
CA LEU A 148 2.02 3.82 -15.84
C LEU A 148 2.68 5.03 -16.51
N THR A 149 4.00 5.15 -16.41
CA THR A 149 4.76 6.27 -17.01
C THR A 149 4.83 6.21 -18.54
N LEU A 150 4.57 5.04 -19.13
CA LEU A 150 4.47 4.86 -20.57
C LEU A 150 3.04 5.03 -21.10
N MET A 151 2.01 4.84 -20.28
CA MET A 151 0.60 5.05 -20.69
C MET A 151 0.24 6.53 -20.72
N ILE A 152 0.73 7.31 -19.76
CA ILE A 152 0.47 8.75 -19.64
C ILE A 152 1.76 9.50 -19.32
N PRO A 153 1.93 10.74 -19.81
CA PRO A 153 3.13 11.52 -19.54
C PRO A 153 3.29 11.77 -18.03
N TYR A 154 4.53 11.66 -17.53
CA TYR A 154 4.82 11.68 -16.09
C TYR A 154 4.31 12.94 -15.37
N TYR A 155 4.29 14.09 -16.05
CA TYR A 155 3.82 15.35 -15.48
C TYR A 155 2.29 15.43 -15.34
N ALA A 156 1.54 14.55 -16.01
CA ALA A 156 0.09 14.49 -15.96
C ALA A 156 -0.45 13.42 -15.00
N ILE A 157 0.43 12.70 -14.31
CA ILE A 157 0.06 11.68 -13.32
C ILE A 157 -0.45 12.41 -12.06
N PRO A 158 -1.73 12.24 -11.67
CA PRO A 158 -2.24 12.87 -10.46
C PRO A 158 -1.69 12.19 -9.21
N ALA A 159 -1.58 12.95 -8.12
CA ALA A 159 -1.18 12.41 -6.81
C ALA A 159 -2.20 11.40 -6.25
N ASN A 160 -3.49 11.62 -6.53
CA ASN A 160 -4.58 10.78 -6.04
C ASN A 160 -5.06 9.82 -7.13
N ALA A 161 -5.13 8.53 -6.81
CA ALA A 161 -5.63 7.46 -7.69
C ALA A 161 -5.01 7.47 -9.12
N PRO A 162 -3.67 7.38 -9.25
CA PRO A 162 -2.99 7.49 -10.54
C PRO A 162 -3.37 6.39 -11.53
N LEU A 163 -3.53 5.14 -11.06
CA LEU A 163 -3.86 4.01 -11.93
C LEU A 163 -5.28 4.12 -12.53
N PRO A 164 -6.37 4.30 -11.75
CA PRO A 164 -7.70 4.53 -12.32
C PRO A 164 -7.73 5.69 -13.33
N TYR A 165 -7.04 6.79 -13.02
CA TYR A 165 -6.97 7.97 -13.89
C TYR A 165 -6.26 7.67 -15.21
N ALA A 166 -5.14 6.93 -15.19
CA ALA A 166 -4.44 6.56 -16.42
C ALA A 166 -5.31 5.71 -17.35
N PHE A 167 -6.02 4.70 -16.80
CA PHE A 167 -6.92 3.86 -17.60
C PHE A 167 -8.14 4.61 -18.12
N GLU A 168 -8.65 5.59 -17.37
CA GLU A 168 -9.69 6.50 -17.85
C GLU A 168 -9.21 7.36 -19.02
N ARG A 169 -8.02 7.96 -18.93
CA ARG A 169 -7.43 8.79 -20.00
C ARG A 169 -7.21 8.01 -21.29
N VAL A 170 -6.90 6.73 -21.18
CA VAL A 170 -6.69 5.82 -22.31
C VAL A 170 -8.02 5.28 -22.88
N GLY A 171 -9.16 5.57 -22.22
CA GLY A 171 -10.51 5.21 -22.68
C GLY A 171 -10.98 3.82 -22.24
N TRP A 172 -10.33 3.21 -21.24
CA TRP A 172 -10.67 1.88 -20.71
C TRP A 172 -11.43 2.02 -19.39
N SER A 173 -12.70 2.42 -19.50
CA SER A 173 -13.58 2.68 -18.35
C SER A 173 -13.82 1.43 -17.48
N VAL A 174 -13.89 0.23 -18.06
CA VAL A 174 -14.05 -1.02 -17.29
C VAL A 174 -12.82 -1.28 -16.41
N ALA A 175 -11.62 -1.07 -16.96
CA ALA A 175 -10.37 -1.27 -16.22
C ALA A 175 -10.28 -0.31 -15.02
N ARG A 176 -10.72 0.95 -15.18
CA ARG A 176 -10.80 1.93 -14.08
C ARG A 176 -11.56 1.36 -12.87
N TYR A 177 -12.75 0.78 -13.08
CA TYR A 177 -13.56 0.25 -11.99
C TYR A 177 -12.94 -0.99 -11.33
N VAL A 178 -12.40 -1.92 -12.12
CA VAL A 178 -11.70 -3.11 -11.62
C VAL A 178 -10.52 -2.70 -10.74
N ILE A 179 -9.71 -1.74 -11.20
CA ILE A 179 -8.55 -1.24 -10.47
C ILE A 179 -8.98 -0.50 -9.21
N ALA A 180 -10.05 0.29 -9.25
CA ALA A 180 -10.55 1.01 -8.08
C ALA A 180 -11.02 0.04 -6.98
N VAL A 181 -11.78 -1.00 -7.34
CA VAL A 181 -12.19 -2.05 -6.40
C VAL A 181 -10.96 -2.80 -5.87
N GLY A 182 -10.03 -3.15 -6.76
CA GLY A 182 -8.77 -3.78 -6.39
C GLY A 182 -7.93 -2.95 -5.42
N ALA A 183 -7.90 -1.63 -5.60
CA ALA A 183 -7.19 -0.72 -4.70
C ALA A 183 -7.79 -0.72 -3.29
N VAL A 184 -9.13 -0.74 -3.17
CA VAL A 184 -9.80 -0.85 -1.86
C VAL A 184 -9.45 -2.18 -1.18
N CYS A 185 -9.46 -3.29 -1.93
CA CYS A 185 -9.01 -4.59 -1.43
C CYS A 185 -7.54 -4.55 -0.95
N ALA A 186 -6.65 -3.95 -1.74
CA ALA A 186 -5.23 -3.84 -1.43
C ALA A 186 -4.96 -3.01 -0.16
N LEU A 187 -5.61 -1.85 -0.05
CA LEU A 187 -5.52 -0.99 1.14
C LEU A 187 -6.04 -1.70 2.39
N THR A 188 -7.16 -2.43 2.26
CA THR A 188 -7.72 -3.25 3.37
C THR A 188 -6.74 -4.33 3.82
N THR A 189 -6.05 -4.98 2.87
CA THR A 189 -5.03 -6.00 3.15
C THR A 189 -3.83 -5.41 3.89
N SER A 190 -3.36 -4.25 3.43
CA SER A 190 -2.25 -3.54 4.07
C SER A 190 -2.59 -3.13 5.51
N LEU A 191 -3.83 -2.66 5.72
CA LEU A 191 -4.34 -2.32 7.04
C LEU A 191 -4.41 -3.55 7.96
N MET A 192 -4.95 -4.68 7.46
CA MET A 192 -4.96 -5.95 8.19
C MET A 192 -3.54 -6.37 8.58
N GLY A 193 -2.59 -6.32 7.64
CA GLY A 193 -1.19 -6.65 7.87
C GLY A 193 -0.54 -5.78 8.94
N SER A 194 -0.88 -4.48 8.98
CA SER A 194 -0.32 -3.52 9.94
C SER A 194 -0.90 -3.69 11.36
N ILE A 195 -2.20 -3.98 11.47
CA ILE A 195 -2.85 -4.17 12.78
C ILE A 195 -2.56 -5.57 13.35
N PHE A 196 -2.26 -6.57 12.51
CA PHE A 196 -1.99 -7.94 12.93
C PHE A 196 -0.85 -8.11 13.98
N PRO A 197 0.36 -7.53 13.80
CA PRO A 197 1.44 -7.65 14.77
C PRO A 197 1.24 -6.78 16.01
N LEU A 198 0.44 -5.71 15.91
CA LEU A 198 0.35 -4.65 16.91
C LEU A 198 -0.09 -5.13 18.31
N PRO A 199 -1.08 -6.04 18.47
CA PRO A 199 -1.41 -6.63 19.76
C PRO A 199 -0.24 -7.40 20.40
N ARG A 200 0.64 -8.03 19.61
CA ARG A 200 1.82 -8.74 20.13
C ARG A 200 2.85 -7.78 20.68
N ILE A 201 3.09 -6.68 19.96
CA ILE A 201 4.01 -5.63 20.40
C ILE A 201 3.50 -4.97 21.69
N LEU A 202 2.21 -4.62 21.74
CA LEU A 202 1.59 -4.06 22.96
C LEU A 202 1.63 -5.04 24.15
N TYR A 203 1.44 -6.33 23.89
CA TYR A 203 1.58 -7.37 24.92
C TYR A 203 3.01 -7.45 25.46
N ALA A 204 4.02 -7.51 24.58
CA ALA A 204 5.42 -7.55 24.97
C ALA A 204 5.84 -6.32 25.78
N MET A 205 5.52 -5.11 25.29
CA MET A 205 5.80 -3.85 26.00
C MET A 205 5.08 -3.76 27.37
N SER A 206 3.87 -4.33 27.48
CA SER A 206 3.15 -4.38 28.76
C SER A 206 3.76 -5.39 29.73
N SER A 207 4.25 -6.54 29.22
CA SER A 207 4.95 -7.55 30.02
C SER A 207 6.29 -7.03 30.55
N ASP A 208 7.00 -6.23 29.76
CA ASP A 208 8.26 -5.59 30.14
C ASP A 208 8.06 -4.39 31.10
N GLY A 209 6.81 -4.02 31.41
CA GLY A 209 6.47 -2.93 32.32
C GLY A 209 6.60 -1.52 31.72
N LEU A 210 6.86 -1.41 30.42
CA LEU A 210 6.94 -0.14 29.69
C LEU A 210 5.55 0.47 29.42
N LEU A 211 4.50 -0.37 29.35
CA LEU A 211 3.10 0.04 29.16
C LEU A 211 2.19 -0.49 30.26
N PHE A 212 1.02 0.15 30.40
CA PHE A 212 0.01 -0.22 31.40
C PHE A 212 -0.41 -1.70 31.28
N ARG A 213 -0.52 -2.39 32.42
CA ARG A 213 -0.87 -3.83 32.52
C ARG A 213 -2.19 -4.24 31.85
N PHE A 214 -3.07 -3.30 31.53
CA PHE A 214 -4.32 -3.62 30.85
C PHE A 214 -4.12 -4.03 29.38
N PHE A 215 -3.07 -3.54 28.72
CA PHE A 215 -2.73 -3.91 27.33
C PHE A 215 -2.30 -5.38 27.22
N GLY A 216 -1.69 -5.93 28.28
CA GLY A 216 -1.30 -7.34 28.37
C GLY A 216 -2.43 -8.33 28.71
N ARG A 217 -3.67 -7.88 28.97
CA ARG A 217 -4.78 -8.80 29.32
C ARG A 217 -5.31 -9.54 28.09
N ILE A 218 -5.03 -10.83 28.03
CA ILE A 218 -5.55 -11.74 27.00
C ILE A 218 -6.98 -12.19 27.36
N SER A 219 -7.90 -12.14 26.39
CA SER A 219 -9.26 -12.65 26.58
C SER A 219 -9.30 -14.18 26.59
N LYS A 220 -9.94 -14.79 27.59
CA LYS A 220 -10.07 -16.26 27.70
C LYS A 220 -10.83 -16.91 26.54
N ARG A 221 -11.71 -16.16 25.86
CA ARG A 221 -12.57 -16.68 24.77
C ARG A 221 -11.90 -16.65 23.39
N PHE A 222 -11.15 -15.59 23.10
CA PHE A 222 -10.51 -15.37 21.79
C PHE A 222 -9.00 -15.60 21.80
N LYS A 223 -8.39 -15.77 22.98
CA LYS A 223 -6.93 -15.90 23.18
C LYS A 223 -6.11 -14.76 22.56
N THR A 224 -6.73 -13.60 22.34
CA THR A 224 -6.12 -12.38 21.80
C THR A 224 -6.18 -11.22 22.79
N PRO A 225 -5.28 -10.22 22.70
CA PRO A 225 -5.34 -9.00 23.50
C PRO A 225 -6.43 -8.08 22.93
N VAL A 226 -7.67 -8.33 23.33
CA VAL A 226 -8.86 -7.63 22.78
C VAL A 226 -8.78 -6.11 23.02
N PHE A 227 -8.31 -5.68 24.20
CA PHE A 227 -8.13 -4.24 24.50
C PHE A 227 -7.02 -3.59 23.68
N GLY A 228 -5.90 -4.30 23.46
CA GLY A 228 -4.83 -3.82 22.57
C GLY A 228 -5.36 -3.65 21.15
N THR A 229 -6.07 -4.65 20.63
CA THR A 229 -6.63 -4.63 19.27
C THR A 229 -7.68 -3.53 19.08
N LEU A 230 -8.57 -3.32 20.06
CA LEU A 230 -9.60 -2.28 20.01
C LEU A 230 -9.01 -0.86 20.05
N ILE A 231 -8.07 -0.60 20.96
CA ILE A 231 -7.46 0.73 21.07
C ILE A 231 -6.59 1.02 19.84
N SER A 232 -5.84 0.01 19.38
CA SER A 232 -5.08 0.10 18.15
C SER A 232 -5.96 0.37 16.93
N GLY A 233 -7.07 -0.35 16.78
CA GLY A 233 -8.00 -0.13 15.67
C GLY A 233 -8.74 1.19 15.74
N LEU A 234 -8.92 1.75 16.94
CA LEU A 234 -9.57 3.06 17.13
C LEU A 234 -8.62 4.24 16.92
N LEU A 235 -7.31 4.01 17.01
CA LEU A 235 -6.25 4.99 16.76
C LEU A 235 -5.61 4.88 15.36
N ALA A 236 -5.93 3.81 14.62
CA ALA A 236 -5.46 3.55 13.25
C ALA A 236 -6.24 4.37 12.21
#